data_AF-A0A7W0EK82-F1
#
_entry.id   AF-A0A7W0EK82-F1
#
_cell.length_a   1.000
_cell.length_b   1.000
_cell.length_c   1.000
_cell.angle_alpha   90.00
_cell.angle_beta   90.00
_cell.angle_gamma   90.00
#
_symmetry.space_group_name_H-M   'P 1'
#
loop_
_entity.id
_entity.type
_entity.pdbx_description
1 polymer ?
#
loop_
_entity_poly.entity_id
_entity_poly.type
_entity_poly.pdbx_seq_one_letter_code
_entity_poly.pdbx_strand_id
1 'polypeptide(L)'
;MNWKACWKQLICSVLLSTQKGYLPLLTALLNVRGDLPLFRNFARIWVLKSKSREAIFQPEFRDDLRHWVETDRKVTLRAFSLIEAIMRDPFSGIGKPEPLKYLSPGTWFRRLTQEHRIVYLVRDDRIDFLQARYHY
;
A
#
# COMPACT_ATOMS: atom_id res chain seq x y z
N MET A 1 -26.00 31.82 7.94
CA MET A 1 -26.32 30.41 8.29
C MET A 1 -25.61 29.48 7.33
N ASN A 2 -24.67 28.69 7.83
CA ASN A 2 -23.69 27.97 7.02
C ASN A 2 -24.23 26.58 6.63
N TRP A 3 -24.65 26.45 5.38
CA TRP A 3 -25.22 25.25 4.76
C TRP A 3 -24.32 24.00 4.86
N LYS A 4 -23.01 24.17 5.09
CA LYS A 4 -22.06 23.07 5.31
C LYS A 4 -22.30 22.28 6.60
N ALA A 5 -22.95 22.89 7.60
CA ALA A 5 -23.24 22.22 8.87
C ALA A 5 -24.46 21.27 8.79
N CYS A 6 -25.42 21.58 7.92
CA CYS A 6 -26.66 20.80 7.78
C CYS A 6 -26.44 19.46 7.05
N TRP A 7 -25.48 19.40 6.12
CA TRP A 7 -25.18 18.18 5.36
C TRP A 7 -24.35 17.14 6.13
N LYS A 8 -23.55 17.57 7.10
CA LYS A 8 -22.76 16.66 7.94
C LYS A 8 -23.62 15.82 8.88
N GLN A 9 -24.77 16.34 9.31
CA GLN A 9 -25.72 15.61 10.17
C GLN A 9 -26.57 14.59 9.42
N LEU A 10 -26.93 14.85 8.16
CA LEU A 10 -27.72 13.91 7.34
C LEU A 10 -26.92 12.71 6.83
N ILE A 11 -25.62 12.88 6.54
CA ILE A 11 -24.76 11.76 6.10
C ILE A 11 -24.37 10.86 7.30
N CYS A 12 -24.20 11.43 8.50
CA CYS A 12 -23.90 10.64 9.70
C CYS A 12 -25.08 9.79 10.22
N SER A 13 -26.33 10.21 10.02
CA SER A 13 -27.48 9.42 10.52
C SER A 13 -27.80 8.19 9.67
N VAL A 14 -27.51 8.24 8.36
CA VAL A 14 -27.81 7.13 7.44
C VAL A 14 -26.73 6.06 7.47
N LEU A 15 -25.46 6.42 7.68
CA LEU A 15 -24.33 5.47 7.65
C LEU A 15 -24.11 4.68 8.96
N LEU A 16 -24.80 5.03 10.05
CA LEU A 16 -24.64 4.35 11.35
C LEU A 16 -25.72 3.32 11.68
N SER A 17 -26.72 3.06 10.81
CA SER A 17 -27.84 2.16 11.15
C SER A 17 -27.96 0.88 10.33
N THR A 18 -27.16 0.63 9.29
CA THR A 18 -27.37 -0.57 8.44
C THR A 18 -26.09 -1.33 8.18
N GLN A 19 -25.53 -1.92 9.24
CA GLN A 19 -24.95 -3.25 9.11
C GLN A 19 -26.10 -4.25 8.85
N LYS A 20 -26.43 -4.47 7.57
CA LYS A 20 -27.03 -5.69 7.02
C LYS A 20 -27.39 -5.43 5.57
N GLY A 21 -26.84 -6.24 4.68
CA GLY A 21 -27.02 -6.12 3.26
C GLY A 21 -28.50 -6.15 2.86
N TYR A 22 -28.89 -5.17 2.06
CA TYR A 22 -30.07 -5.23 1.20
C TYR A 22 -29.73 -4.41 -0.06
N LEU A 23 -29.17 -5.09 -1.05
CA LEU A 23 -28.74 -4.52 -2.31
C LEU A 23 -29.80 -4.41 -3.43
N PRO A 24 -31.12 -4.66 -3.28
CA PRO A 24 -32.02 -4.47 -4.43
C PRO A 24 -32.88 -3.20 -4.41
N LEU A 25 -32.91 -2.39 -3.34
CA LEU A 25 -33.81 -1.21 -3.30
C LEU A 25 -33.17 0.13 -3.72
N LEU A 26 -31.84 0.22 -3.77
CA LEU A 26 -31.18 1.44 -4.27
C LEU A 26 -31.21 1.56 -5.81
N THR A 27 -31.43 0.44 -6.50
CA THR A 27 -31.43 0.38 -7.97
C THR A 27 -32.69 1.00 -8.59
N ALA A 28 -33.79 1.12 -7.83
CA ALA A 28 -35.07 1.63 -8.34
C ALA A 28 -35.17 3.17 -8.37
N LEU A 29 -34.30 3.89 -7.64
CA LEU A 29 -34.31 5.37 -7.59
C LEU A 29 -33.30 6.03 -8.56
N LEU A 30 -32.48 5.25 -9.26
CA LEU A 30 -31.42 5.75 -10.14
C LEU A 30 -31.79 5.84 -11.63
N ASN A 31 -33.04 5.56 -12.02
CA ASN A 31 -33.46 5.58 -13.42
C ASN A 31 -34.22 6.84 -13.86
N VAL A 32 -34.18 7.90 -13.05
CA VAL A 32 -34.69 9.22 -13.45
C VAL A 32 -33.57 10.23 -13.29
N ARG A 33 -33.04 10.66 -14.45
CA ARG A 33 -32.05 11.73 -14.72
C ARG A 33 -30.71 11.18 -15.21
N GLY A 34 -30.52 11.38 -16.51
CA GLY A 34 -29.32 11.04 -17.25
C GLY A 34 -28.06 11.73 -16.75
N ASP A 35 -26.95 11.12 -17.17
CA ASP A 35 -25.67 11.76 -17.44
C ASP A 35 -25.10 12.67 -16.34
N LEU A 36 -24.64 12.03 -15.26
CA LEU A 36 -23.63 12.61 -14.38
C LEU A 36 -22.25 11.95 -14.66
N PRO A 37 -21.31 12.67 -15.32
CA PRO A 37 -19.99 12.12 -15.67
C PRO A 37 -19.09 11.83 -14.47
N LEU A 38 -19.51 12.24 -13.26
CA LEU A 38 -18.78 12.06 -12.00
C LEU A 38 -18.79 10.62 -11.46
N PHE A 39 -19.81 9.82 -11.78
CA PHE A 39 -19.88 8.43 -11.28
C PHE A 39 -19.00 7.45 -12.07
N ARG A 40 -18.72 7.77 -13.34
CA ARG A 40 -17.89 6.93 -14.22
C ARG A 40 -16.42 6.95 -13.80
N ASN A 41 -15.95 8.05 -13.20
CA ASN A 41 -14.60 8.17 -12.65
C ASN A 41 -14.45 7.46 -11.31
N PHE A 42 -15.50 7.44 -10.48
CA PHE A 42 -15.46 6.70 -9.21
C PHE A 42 -15.27 5.20 -9.45
N ALA A 43 -16.08 4.55 -10.29
CA ALA A 43 -15.87 3.13 -10.60
C ALA A 43 -14.46 2.82 -11.16
N ARG A 44 -13.86 3.76 -11.91
CA ARG A 44 -12.49 3.64 -12.43
C ARG A 44 -11.41 3.82 -11.36
N ILE A 45 -11.66 4.65 -10.35
CA ILE A 45 -10.78 4.86 -9.18
C ILE A 45 -10.83 3.65 -8.23
N TRP A 46 -11.98 2.97 -8.10
CA TRP A 46 -12.14 1.79 -7.25
C TRP A 46 -11.64 0.47 -7.89
N VAL A 47 -11.45 0.43 -9.22
CA VAL A 47 -10.92 -0.74 -9.95
C VAL A 47 -9.39 -0.72 -10.09
N LEU A 48 -8.70 0.33 -9.64
CA LEU A 48 -7.24 0.32 -9.43
C LEU A 48 -6.89 -0.45 -8.14
N LYS A 49 -7.42 -1.66 -8.08
CA LYS A 49 -6.98 -2.78 -7.29
C LYS A 49 -5.46 -2.78 -7.33
N SER A 50 -4.83 -2.43 -6.20
CA SER A 50 -3.40 -2.64 -6.01
C SER A 50 -3.07 -4.03 -6.55
N LYS A 51 -2.19 -4.11 -7.56
CA LYS A 51 -1.71 -5.39 -8.10
C LYS A 51 -1.30 -6.22 -6.88
N SER A 52 -2.04 -7.30 -6.59
CA SER A 52 -1.78 -8.13 -5.40
C SER A 52 -0.49 -8.88 -5.66
N ARG A 53 0.63 -8.32 -5.20
CA ARG A 53 1.95 -8.94 -5.35
C ARG A 53 2.20 -9.85 -4.17
N GLU A 54 2.83 -10.99 -4.41
CA GLU A 54 3.33 -11.85 -3.35
C GLU A 54 4.64 -11.30 -2.78
N ALA A 55 4.84 -11.41 -1.48
CA ALA A 55 6.10 -11.06 -0.83
C ALA A 55 6.93 -12.34 -0.64
N ILE A 56 8.06 -12.45 -1.34
CA ILE A 56 9.00 -13.56 -1.16
C ILE A 56 10.19 -13.06 -0.34
N PHE A 57 10.48 -13.72 0.77
CA PHE A 57 11.63 -13.41 1.63
C PHE A 57 12.73 -14.44 1.41
N GLN A 58 13.90 -13.98 0.94
CA GLN A 58 15.08 -14.83 0.83
C GLN A 58 15.61 -15.22 2.23
N PRO A 59 16.28 -16.38 2.38
CA PRO A 59 16.85 -16.81 3.65
C PRO A 59 17.72 -15.73 4.31
N GLU A 60 18.57 -15.06 3.54
CA GLU A 60 19.47 -14.00 4.00
C GLU A 60 18.70 -12.81 4.57
N PHE A 61 17.61 -12.41 3.90
CA PHE A 61 16.73 -11.36 4.38
C PHE A 61 16.08 -11.72 5.73
N ARG A 62 15.70 -13.00 5.91
CA ARG A 62 15.09 -13.48 7.16
C ARG A 62 16.10 -13.48 8.31
N ASP A 63 17.34 -13.85 8.03
CA ASP A 63 18.42 -13.82 9.02
C ASP A 63 18.79 -12.38 9.40
N ASP A 64 18.80 -11.46 8.44
CA ASP A 64 18.97 -10.02 8.71
C ASP A 64 17.85 -9.49 9.62
N LEU A 65 16.58 -9.85 9.35
CA LEU A 65 15.46 -9.47 10.20
C LEU A 65 15.59 -10.04 11.61
N ARG A 66 16.01 -11.31 11.75
CA ARG A 66 16.27 -11.92 13.06
C ARG A 66 17.33 -11.15 13.83
N HIS A 67 18.43 -10.80 13.17
CA HIS A 67 19.49 -10.01 13.78
C HIS A 67 18.97 -8.65 14.26
N TRP A 68 18.15 -7.95 13.47
CA TRP A 68 17.55 -6.69 13.88
C TRP A 68 16.59 -6.84 15.07
N VAL A 69 15.85 -7.94 15.17
CA VAL A 69 14.97 -8.20 16.32
C VAL A 69 15.78 -8.33 17.61
N GLU A 70 16.94 -8.98 17.54
CA GLU A 70 17.84 -9.21 18.67
C GLU A 70 18.65 -7.97 19.05
N THR A 71 19.02 -7.13 18.07
CA THR A 71 19.91 -5.97 18.29
C THR A 71 19.19 -4.64 18.47
N ASP A 72 18.27 -4.29 17.56
CA ASP A 72 17.53 -3.02 17.60
C ASP A 72 16.09 -3.16 17.10
N ARG A 73 15.16 -3.15 18.06
CA ARG A 73 13.72 -3.20 17.80
C ARG A 73 13.21 -2.01 17.00
N LYS A 74 13.82 -0.82 17.10
CA LYS A 74 13.39 0.35 16.32
C LYS A 74 13.68 0.17 14.84
N VAL A 75 14.84 -0.40 14.50
CA VAL A 75 15.19 -0.73 13.12
C VAL A 75 14.26 -1.80 12.57
N THR A 76 13.93 -2.80 13.38
CA THR A 76 12.95 -3.85 13.02
C THR A 76 11.59 -3.25 12.64
N LEU A 77 11.01 -2.38 13.48
CA LEU A 77 9.73 -1.74 13.19
C LEU A 77 9.78 -0.89 11.91
N ARG A 78 10.90 -0.22 11.68
CA ARG A 78 11.14 0.54 10.46
C ARG A 78 11.25 -0.36 9.23
N ALA A 79 11.89 -1.52 9.34
CA ALA A 79 11.98 -2.50 8.27
C ALA A 79 10.58 -3.01 7.87
N PHE A 80 9.73 -3.38 8.83
CA PHE A 80 8.34 -3.75 8.55
C PHE A 80 7.54 -2.63 7.89
N SER A 81 7.70 -1.39 8.36
CA SER A 81 7.06 -0.23 7.74
C SER A 81 7.50 -0.04 6.28
N LEU A 82 8.78 -0.28 5.97
CA LEU A 82 9.30 -0.25 4.61
C LEU A 82 8.76 -1.39 3.75
N ILE A 83 8.66 -2.62 4.28
CA ILE A 83 8.07 -3.76 3.58
C ILE A 83 6.64 -3.43 3.16
N GLU A 84 5.80 -2.94 4.08
CA GLU A 84 4.42 -2.56 3.75
C GLU A 84 4.35 -1.45 2.70
N ALA A 85 5.23 -0.46 2.79
CA ALA A 85 5.30 0.61 1.81
C ALA A 85 5.72 0.10 0.42
N ILE A 86 6.70 -0.80 0.35
CA ILE A 86 7.18 -1.43 -0.90
C ILE A 86 6.07 -2.25 -1.54
N MET A 87 5.28 -2.99 -0.75
CA MET A 87 4.16 -3.78 -1.27
C MET A 87 3.07 -2.90 -1.90
N ARG A 88 2.82 -1.71 -1.34
CA ARG A 88 1.85 -0.74 -1.87
C ARG A 88 2.37 -0.02 -3.10
N ASP A 89 3.55 0.57 -2.99
CA ASP A 89 4.21 1.28 -4.09
C ASP A 89 5.72 0.96 -4.08
N PRO A 90 6.20 0.10 -4.98
CA PRO A 90 7.59 -0.33 -4.99
C PRO A 90 8.55 0.74 -5.54
N PHE A 91 8.09 1.70 -6.34
CA PHE A 91 8.97 2.66 -7.03
C PHE A 91 9.00 4.03 -6.35
N SER A 92 8.06 4.31 -5.46
CA SER A 92 7.98 5.58 -4.74
C SER A 92 7.74 5.41 -3.23
N GLY A 93 7.80 6.53 -2.50
CA GLY A 93 7.48 6.58 -1.07
C GLY A 93 8.70 6.63 -0.15
N ILE A 94 8.54 6.08 1.06
CA ILE A 94 9.51 6.19 2.14
C ILE A 94 10.83 5.48 1.82
N GLY A 95 11.92 6.00 2.37
CA GLY A 95 13.24 5.37 2.28
C GLY A 95 14.03 5.70 1.01
N LYS A 96 13.63 6.69 0.19
CA LYS A 96 14.33 7.10 -1.04
C LYS A 96 14.67 5.89 -1.94
N PRO A 97 13.67 5.36 -2.67
CA PRO A 97 13.88 4.25 -3.57
C PRO A 97 14.86 4.65 -4.68
N GLU A 98 15.93 3.87 -4.81
CA GLU A 98 17.00 4.10 -5.79
C GLU A 98 17.19 2.80 -6.61
N PRO A 99 17.20 2.87 -7.96
CA PRO A 99 17.36 1.70 -8.82
C PRO A 99 18.83 1.25 -8.85
N LEU A 100 19.06 -0.06 -8.74
CA LEU A 100 20.40 -0.64 -8.79
C LEU A 100 20.71 -1.14 -10.20
N LYS A 101 21.67 -0.48 -10.88
CA LYS A 101 21.95 -0.73 -12.31
C LYS A 101 22.76 -1.99 -12.60
N TYR A 102 23.54 -2.49 -11.63
CA TYR A 102 24.60 -3.47 -11.89
C TYR A 102 24.26 -4.92 -11.53
N LEU A 103 23.21 -5.16 -10.74
CA LEU A 103 22.93 -6.51 -10.22
C LEU A 103 21.96 -7.29 -11.11
N SER A 104 20.79 -6.71 -11.38
CA SER A 104 19.74 -7.28 -12.22
C SER A 104 18.73 -6.19 -12.59
N PRO A 105 18.13 -6.24 -13.79
CA PRO A 105 17.08 -5.30 -14.16
C PRO A 105 15.90 -5.45 -13.19
N GLY A 106 15.43 -4.33 -12.64
CA GLY A 106 14.31 -4.32 -11.69
C GLY A 106 14.70 -4.44 -10.22
N THR A 107 16.00 -4.44 -9.88
CA THR A 107 16.46 -4.37 -8.49
C THR A 107 16.45 -2.92 -7.99
N TRP A 108 15.93 -2.74 -6.79
CA TRP A 108 15.82 -1.46 -6.11
C TRP A 108 16.35 -1.59 -4.69
N PHE A 109 16.76 -0.46 -4.12
CA PHE A 109 17.03 -0.39 -2.70
C PHE A 109 16.36 0.82 -2.04
N ARG A 110 16.12 0.71 -0.75
CA ARG A 110 15.65 1.79 0.12
C ARG A 110 16.51 1.89 1.37
N ARG A 111 16.63 3.10 1.89
CA ARG A 111 17.37 3.43 3.12
C ARG A 111 16.63 2.93 4.35
N LEU A 112 17.18 1.89 4.97
CA LEU A 112 16.73 1.41 6.28
C LEU A 112 17.33 2.29 7.37
N THR A 113 18.66 2.39 7.41
CA THR A 113 19.40 3.30 8.30
C THR A 113 20.34 4.19 7.46
N GLN A 114 21.25 4.93 8.11
CA GLN A 114 22.29 5.66 7.38
C GLN A 114 23.22 4.70 6.61
N GLU A 115 23.52 3.56 7.21
CA GLU A 115 24.46 2.56 6.69
C GLU A 115 23.74 1.46 5.89
N HIS A 116 22.63 0.94 6.41
CA HIS A 116 21.99 -0.25 5.83
C HIS A 116 20.88 0.10 4.84
N ARG A 117 20.69 -0.79 3.87
CA ARG A 117 19.67 -0.69 2.82
C ARG A 117 18.84 -1.97 2.79
N ILE A 118 17.56 -1.83 2.51
CA ILE A 118 16.71 -2.95 2.08
C ILE A 118 16.82 -3.05 0.57
N VAL A 119 17.24 -4.20 0.08
CA VAL A 119 17.36 -4.52 -1.34
C VAL A 119 16.22 -5.47 -1.72
N TYR A 120 15.50 -5.12 -2.79
CA TYR A 120 14.37 -5.90 -3.28
C TYR A 120 14.31 -5.88 -4.82
N LEU A 121 13.74 -6.93 -5.39
CA LEU A 121 13.52 -7.09 -6.82
C LEU A 121 12.02 -7.07 -7.09
N VAL A 122 11.62 -6.17 -7.98
CA VAL A 122 10.21 -6.00 -8.35
C VAL A 122 9.93 -6.81 -9.61
N ARG A 123 9.02 -7.77 -9.51
CA ARG A 123 8.48 -8.53 -10.65
C ARG A 123 7.00 -8.19 -10.85
N ASP A 124 6.40 -8.80 -11.87
CA ASP A 124 5.02 -8.52 -12.23
C ASP A 124 3.99 -8.99 -11.19
N ASP A 125 4.25 -10.16 -10.61
CA ASP A 125 3.38 -10.92 -9.71
C ASP A 125 3.91 -10.95 -8.26
N ARG A 126 5.21 -10.67 -8.06
CA ARG A 126 5.84 -10.75 -6.75
C ARG A 126 6.92 -9.71 -6.53
N ILE A 127 7.31 -9.56 -5.27
CA ILE A 127 8.46 -8.77 -4.82
C ILE A 127 9.37 -9.71 -4.04
N ASP A 128 10.59 -9.89 -4.53
CA ASP A 128 11.62 -10.70 -3.86
C ASP A 128 12.45 -9.77 -2.97
N PHE A 129 12.39 -9.93 -1.65
CA PHE A 129 13.25 -9.21 -0.71
C PHE A 129 14.55 -9.98 -0.51
N LEU A 130 15.67 -9.36 -0.86
CA LEU A 130 16.97 -10.01 -0.95
C LEU A 130 17.78 -9.83 0.34
N GLN A 131 17.87 -8.60 0.85
CA GLN A 131 18.78 -8.26 1.95
C GLN A 131 18.27 -7.02 2.72
N ALA A 132 18.49 -6.97 4.02
CA ALA A 132 18.14 -5.83 4.90
C ALA A 132 19.33 -5.30 5.72
N ARG A 133 20.50 -5.96 5.66
CA ARG A 133 21.72 -5.54 6.33
C ARG A 133 22.89 -5.61 5.36
N TYR A 134 23.71 -4.57 5.31
CA TYR A 134 24.94 -4.60 4.51
C TYR A 134 25.98 -5.47 5.24
N HIS A 135 26.48 -6.51 4.56
CA HIS A 135 27.59 -7.32 5.06
C HIS A 135 28.86 -6.83 4.35
N TYR A 136 29.88 -6.43 5.12
CA TYR A 136 31.22 -6.10 4.60
C TYR A 136 32.08 -7.35 4.51
#